data_AF-A0A8R7Q040-F1
#
_entry.id   AF-A0A8R7Q040-F1
#
_cell.length_a   1.000
_cell.length_b   1.000
_cell.length_c   1.000
_cell.angle_alpha   90.00
_cell.angle_beta   90.00
_cell.angle_gamma   90.00
#
_symmetry.space_group_name_H-M   'P 1'
#
loop_
_entity.id
_entity.type
_entity.pdbx_description
1 polymer ?
#
loop_
_entity_poly.entity_id
_entity_poly.type
_entity_poly.pdbx_seq_one_letter_code
_entity_poly.pdbx_strand_id
1 'polypeptide(L)'
;MKGGDVEAGTAEPKGTTESPELRWALIRKIYVVLCLQLLLTAAVAVVFVRVRAIPHFFVSSYAVLGLYIFILIFPFIVMFPLHFYRQKHPVNLLLLGVFTVAISFSVGLTCAFTSGKVILEAGILTIVVVLSLTAYTFWAARRGKDFSFLGPFLFASLMILLVFGFIQISSRWASSLI
;
A
#
# COMPACT_ATOMS: atom_id res chain seq x y z
N MET A 1 49.23 47.74 -12.51
CA MET A 1 47.82 47.88 -12.95
C MET A 1 47.42 46.63 -13.72
N LYS A 2 46.19 46.17 -13.48
CA LYS A 2 45.48 44.96 -13.99
C LYS A 2 46.06 43.64 -13.45
N GLY A 3 45.39 42.92 -12.55
CA GLY A 3 43.95 42.78 -12.31
C GLY A 3 43.60 41.33 -12.60
N GLY A 4 43.32 40.55 -11.56
CA GLY A 4 43.14 39.11 -11.64
C GLY A 4 41.73 38.71 -12.03
N ASP A 5 41.63 37.57 -12.72
CA ASP A 5 40.43 36.77 -12.96
C ASP A 5 40.82 35.33 -12.54
N VAL A 6 40.73 34.92 -11.26
CA VAL A 6 39.52 34.50 -10.52
C VAL A 6 38.35 34.16 -11.42
N GLU A 7 38.29 32.92 -11.90
CA GLU A 7 37.17 32.00 -11.68
C GLU A 7 37.47 30.68 -12.43
N ALA A 8 38.06 29.76 -11.67
CA ALA A 8 37.94 28.34 -11.95
C ALA A 8 36.45 27.97 -11.81
N GLY A 9 35.72 28.13 -12.92
CA GLY A 9 34.36 27.63 -13.09
C GLY A 9 34.38 26.12 -12.89
N THR A 10 33.98 25.73 -11.69
CA THR A 10 33.94 24.37 -11.18
C THR A 10 33.17 23.52 -12.17
N ALA A 11 33.78 22.41 -12.58
CA ALA A 11 33.07 21.32 -13.23
C ALA A 11 32.01 20.81 -12.25
N GLU A 12 30.82 21.40 -12.31
CA GLU A 12 29.64 20.80 -11.71
C GLU A 12 29.50 19.39 -12.29
N PRO A 13 29.31 18.36 -11.47
CA PRO A 13 29.08 17.04 -11.99
C PRO A 13 27.82 17.11 -12.84
N LYS A 14 27.91 16.61 -14.08
CA LYS A 14 26.77 16.30 -14.94
C LYS A 14 25.88 15.25 -14.26
N GLY A 15 25.22 15.62 -13.18
CA GLY A 15 24.05 14.94 -12.68
C GLY A 15 22.92 15.35 -13.61
N THR A 16 22.55 14.46 -14.53
CA THR A 16 21.40 14.56 -15.41
C THR A 16 20.23 15.23 -14.68
N THR A 17 20.01 16.52 -14.97
CA THR A 17 18.81 17.23 -14.55
C THR A 17 17.66 16.68 -15.39
N GLU A 18 17.13 15.54 -14.96
CA GLU A 18 15.93 14.98 -15.56
C GLU A 18 14.87 16.08 -15.54
N SER A 19 14.34 16.45 -16.71
CA SER A 19 13.42 17.58 -16.82
C SER A 19 12.27 17.40 -15.83
N PRO A 20 11.80 18.47 -15.15
CA PRO A 20 10.69 18.38 -14.20
C PRO A 20 9.48 17.63 -14.79
N GLU A 21 9.26 17.80 -16.09
CA GLU A 21 8.23 17.12 -16.88
C GLU A 21 8.36 15.58 -16.86
N LEU A 22 9.59 15.05 -16.98
CA LEU A 22 9.84 13.60 -16.95
C LEU A 22 9.51 13.01 -15.56
N ARG A 23 9.87 13.73 -14.50
CA ARG A 23 9.56 13.35 -13.11
C ARG A 23 8.06 13.35 -12.85
N TRP A 24 7.34 14.38 -13.31
CA TRP A 24 5.89 14.44 -13.21
C TRP A 24 5.19 13.34 -14.03
N ALA A 25 5.73 12.97 -15.19
CA ALA A 25 5.22 11.87 -15.99
C ALA A 25 5.38 10.50 -15.30
N LEU A 26 6.54 10.26 -14.68
CA LEU A 26 6.79 9.03 -13.90
C LEU A 26 5.88 8.95 -12.67
N ILE A 27 5.73 10.06 -11.93
CA ILE A 27 4.83 10.14 -10.78
C ILE A 27 3.39 9.83 -11.22
N ARG A 28 2.91 10.47 -12.30
CA ARG A 28 1.56 10.23 -12.83
C ARG A 28 1.35 8.75 -13.20
N LYS A 29 2.34 8.12 -13.84
CA LYS A 29 2.27 6.70 -14.22
C LYS A 29 2.12 5.79 -12.99
N ILE A 30 2.89 6.04 -11.93
CA ILE A 30 2.83 5.25 -10.69
C ILE A 30 1.47 5.44 -10.00
N TYR A 31 0.96 6.68 -9.93
CA TYR A 31 -0.34 6.96 -9.33
C TYR A 31 -1.49 6.29 -10.09
N VAL A 32 -1.45 6.30 -11.42
CA VAL A 32 -2.46 5.59 -12.23
C VAL A 32 -2.47 4.09 -11.92
N VAL A 33 -1.29 3.47 -11.82
CA VAL A 33 -1.17 2.06 -11.44
C VAL A 33 -1.71 1.82 -10.02
N LEU A 34 -1.37 2.66 -9.05
CA LEU A 34 -1.87 2.56 -7.67
C LEU A 34 -3.39 2.70 -7.59
N CYS A 35 -3.98 3.68 -8.28
CA CYS A 35 -5.43 3.85 -8.32
C CYS A 35 -6.12 2.61 -8.92
N LEU A 36 -5.54 2.01 -9.96
CA LEU A 36 -6.07 0.77 -10.54
C LEU A 36 -5.99 -0.40 -9.56
N GLN A 37 -4.90 -0.52 -8.80
CA GLN A 37 -4.72 -1.56 -7.78
C GLN A 37 -5.72 -1.44 -6.62
N LEU A 38 -5.96 -0.20 -6.15
CA LEU A 38 -6.96 0.09 -5.12
C LEU A 38 -8.37 -0.19 -5.62
N LEU A 39 -8.70 0.23 -6.85
CA LEU A 39 -10.02 -0.03 -7.45
C LEU A 39 -10.26 -1.53 -7.64
N LEU A 40 -9.27 -2.27 -8.13
CA LEU A 40 -9.35 -3.73 -8.28
C LEU A 40 -9.61 -4.40 -6.92
N THR A 41 -8.86 -3.99 -5.89
CA THR A 41 -9.04 -4.52 -4.53
C THR A 41 -10.43 -4.25 -3.97
N ALA A 42 -10.93 -3.02 -4.17
CA ALA A 42 -12.29 -2.65 -3.75
C ALA A 42 -13.37 -3.45 -4.51
N ALA A 43 -13.21 -3.62 -5.83
CA ALA A 43 -14.14 -4.38 -6.66
C ALA A 43 -14.21 -5.86 -6.22
N VAL A 44 -13.05 -6.49 -6.02
CA VAL A 44 -12.97 -7.86 -5.49
C VAL A 44 -13.62 -7.95 -4.12
N ALA A 45 -13.33 -7.03 -3.21
CA ALA A 45 -13.93 -7.02 -1.88
C ALA A 45 -15.46 -6.92 -1.92
N VAL A 46 -16.02 -6.05 -2.77
CA VAL A 46 -17.48 -5.93 -2.95
C VAL A 46 -18.09 -7.21 -3.49
N VAL A 47 -17.46 -7.85 -4.50
CA VAL A 47 -17.94 -9.13 -5.04
C VAL A 47 -17.97 -10.20 -3.94
N PHE A 48 -16.90 -10.33 -3.17
CA PHE A 48 -16.82 -11.31 -2.07
C PHE A 48 -17.87 -11.06 -0.97
N VAL A 49 -18.12 -9.81 -0.58
CA VAL A 49 -19.16 -9.46 0.41
C VAL A 49 -20.57 -9.78 -0.12
N ARG A 50 -20.81 -9.63 -1.43
CA ARG A 50 -22.09 -9.98 -2.05
C ARG A 50 -22.31 -11.49 -2.13
N VAL A 51 -21.24 -12.28 -2.27
CA VAL A 51 -21.30 -13.75 -2.27
C VAL A 51 -21.42 -14.27 -0.83
N ARG A 52 -22.63 -14.16 -0.28
CA ARG A 52 -22.97 -14.52 1.11
C ARG A 52 -22.92 -16.03 1.43
N ALA A 53 -22.55 -16.88 0.46
CA ALA A 53 -22.58 -18.34 0.55
C ALA A 53 -21.31 -18.97 1.15
N ILE A 54 -20.25 -18.20 1.36
CA ILE A 54 -18.94 -18.72 1.77
C ILE A 54 -18.89 -19.10 3.27
N PRO A 55 -19.40 -18.30 4.23
CA PRO A 55 -19.17 -18.57 5.65
C PRO A 55 -19.82 -19.86 6.19
N HIS A 56 -20.94 -20.28 5.60
CA HIS A 56 -21.70 -21.44 6.08
C HIS A 56 -21.04 -22.79 5.74
N PHE A 57 -20.22 -22.84 4.68
CA PHE A 57 -19.43 -24.03 4.30
C PHE A 57 -18.07 -24.11 5.00
N PHE A 58 -17.58 -22.98 5.55
CA PHE A 58 -16.26 -22.88 6.19
C PHE A 58 -16.13 -23.63 7.51
N VAL A 59 -17.24 -23.80 8.24
CA VAL A 59 -17.27 -24.55 9.52
C VAL A 59 -17.27 -26.07 9.28
N SER A 60 -17.67 -26.53 8.09
CA SER A 60 -17.91 -27.95 7.84
C SER A 60 -16.74 -28.69 7.19
N SER A 61 -15.70 -28.01 6.70
CA SER A 61 -14.63 -28.68 5.93
C SER A 61 -13.24 -28.09 6.15
N TYR A 62 -12.32 -28.95 6.58
CA TYR A 62 -10.89 -28.64 6.74
C TYR A 62 -10.22 -28.11 5.46
N ALA A 63 -10.73 -28.48 4.29
CA ALA A 63 -10.20 -28.02 3.00
C ALA A 63 -10.30 -26.49 2.84
N VAL A 64 -11.37 -25.90 3.41
CA VAL A 64 -11.69 -24.49 3.23
C VAL A 64 -10.88 -23.61 4.20
N LEU A 65 -10.58 -24.12 5.41
CA LEU A 65 -9.59 -23.52 6.31
C LEU A 65 -8.17 -23.54 5.72
N GLY A 66 -7.79 -24.66 5.08
CA GLY A 66 -6.50 -24.75 4.38
C GLY A 66 -6.37 -23.73 3.26
N LEU A 67 -7.43 -23.53 2.47
CA LEU A 67 -7.47 -22.51 1.42
C LEU A 67 -7.35 -21.09 1.97
N TYR A 68 -7.97 -20.79 3.11
CA TYR A 68 -7.87 -19.49 3.76
C TYR A 68 -6.45 -19.18 4.23
N ILE A 69 -5.81 -20.13 4.92
CA ILE A 69 -4.41 -19.97 5.35
C ILE A 69 -3.49 -19.82 4.13
N PHE A 70 -3.72 -20.60 3.08
CA PHE A 70 -2.96 -20.48 1.83
C PHE A 70 -3.12 -19.10 1.19
N ILE A 71 -4.33 -18.57 1.06
CA ILE A 71 -4.60 -17.23 0.50
C ILE A 71 -3.95 -16.12 1.34
N LEU A 72 -3.88 -16.27 2.67
CA LEU A 72 -3.19 -15.31 3.53
C LEU A 72 -1.67 -15.35 3.37
N ILE A 73 -1.08 -16.54 3.18
CA ILE A 73 0.38 -16.71 3.04
C ILE A 73 0.86 -16.40 1.61
N PHE A 74 0.01 -16.63 0.61
CA PHE A 74 0.33 -16.41 -0.80
C PHE A 74 0.92 -15.02 -1.13
N PRO A 75 0.38 -13.89 -0.66
CA PRO A 75 0.98 -12.57 -0.91
C PRO A 75 2.40 -12.43 -0.34
N PHE A 76 2.73 -13.11 0.77
CA PHE A 76 4.09 -13.14 1.31
C PHE A 76 5.05 -13.94 0.42
N ILE A 77 4.58 -15.05 -0.15
CA ILE A 77 5.37 -15.84 -1.12
C ILE A 77 5.66 -15.02 -2.37
N VAL A 78 4.67 -14.29 -2.89
CA VAL A 78 4.81 -13.43 -4.08
C VAL A 78 5.73 -12.23 -3.80
N MET A 79 5.83 -11.79 -2.54
CA MET A 79 6.72 -10.69 -2.14
C MET A 79 8.21 -11.00 -2.39
N PHE A 80 8.61 -12.27 -2.26
CA PHE A 80 10.01 -12.69 -2.45
C PHE A 80 10.49 -12.50 -3.91
N PRO A 81 9.86 -13.10 -4.95
CA PRO A 81 10.25 -12.85 -6.33
C PRO A 81 10.03 -11.38 -6.74
N LEU A 82 9.03 -10.68 -6.19
CA LEU A 82 8.86 -9.24 -6.45
C LEU A 82 10.10 -8.44 -6.01
N HIS A 83 10.71 -8.78 -4.88
CA HIS A 83 11.94 -8.13 -4.42
C HIS A 83 13.13 -8.38 -5.36
N PHE A 84 13.31 -9.63 -5.80
CA PHE A 84 14.40 -10.02 -6.71
C PHE A 84 14.25 -9.41 -8.12
N TYR A 85 13.02 -9.31 -8.64
CA TYR A 85 12.75 -8.86 -10.01
C TYR A 85 12.39 -7.37 -10.11
N ARG A 86 12.53 -6.59 -9.03
CA ARG A 86 12.18 -5.16 -8.95
C ARG A 86 12.83 -4.30 -10.05
N GLN A 87 14.04 -4.67 -10.50
CA GLN A 87 14.83 -3.91 -11.49
C GLN A 87 14.51 -4.28 -12.95
N LYS A 88 13.75 -5.35 -13.22
CA LYS A 88 13.47 -5.81 -14.59
C LYS A 88 12.10 -5.32 -15.07
N HIS A 89 12.08 -4.26 -15.86
CA HIS A 89 10.89 -3.83 -16.61
C HIS A 89 10.69 -4.71 -17.86
N PRO A 90 9.47 -5.17 -18.20
CA PRO A 90 8.17 -4.91 -17.57
C PRO A 90 7.74 -5.96 -16.52
N VAL A 91 8.56 -6.98 -16.28
CA VAL A 91 8.25 -8.12 -15.39
C VAL A 91 7.84 -7.66 -13.99
N ASN A 92 8.49 -6.62 -13.44
CA ASN A 92 8.11 -6.02 -12.16
C ASN A 92 6.63 -5.57 -12.11
N LEU A 93 6.08 -4.98 -13.18
CA LEU A 93 4.68 -4.57 -13.21
C LEU A 93 3.73 -5.77 -13.22
N LEU A 94 4.09 -6.85 -13.92
CA LEU A 94 3.31 -8.08 -13.93
C LEU A 94 3.30 -8.71 -12.53
N LEU A 95 4.47 -8.83 -11.90
CA LEU A 95 4.58 -9.38 -10.53
C LEU A 95 3.84 -8.50 -9.51
N LEU A 96 3.88 -7.18 -9.68
CA LEU A 96 3.10 -6.26 -8.86
C LEU A 96 1.58 -6.45 -9.06
N GLY A 97 1.15 -6.71 -10.28
CA GLY A 97 -0.24 -7.07 -10.59
C GLY A 97 -0.68 -8.38 -9.92
N VAL A 98 0.14 -9.43 -10.03
CA VAL A 98 -0.11 -10.72 -9.36
C VAL A 98 -0.16 -10.55 -7.84
N PHE A 99 0.78 -9.79 -7.27
CA PHE A 99 0.78 -9.44 -5.85
C PHE A 99 -0.49 -8.68 -5.45
N THR A 100 -0.92 -7.73 -6.28
CA THR A 100 -2.17 -6.99 -6.05
C THR A 100 -3.36 -7.95 -6.02
N VAL A 101 -3.50 -8.82 -7.03
CA VAL A 101 -4.58 -9.80 -7.09
C VAL A 101 -4.58 -10.70 -5.85
N ALA A 102 -3.39 -11.20 -5.45
CA ALA A 102 -3.23 -12.00 -4.24
C ALA A 102 -3.75 -11.28 -2.99
N ILE A 103 -3.35 -10.02 -2.79
CA ILE A 103 -3.85 -9.19 -1.68
C ILE A 103 -5.34 -8.92 -1.81
N SER A 104 -5.85 -8.62 -3.02
CA SER A 104 -7.28 -8.37 -3.25
C SER A 104 -8.14 -9.57 -2.85
N PHE A 105 -7.68 -10.79 -3.14
CA PHE A 105 -8.34 -12.01 -2.68
C PHE A 105 -8.30 -12.17 -1.16
N SER A 106 -7.14 -11.93 -0.53
CA SER A 106 -6.97 -11.98 0.93
C SER A 106 -7.89 -10.98 1.65
N VAL A 107 -7.92 -9.72 1.18
CA VAL A 107 -8.80 -8.67 1.70
C VAL A 107 -10.26 -9.02 1.44
N GLY A 108 -10.62 -9.43 0.23
CA GLY A 108 -12.00 -9.78 -0.12
C GLY A 108 -12.55 -10.93 0.70
N LEU A 109 -11.75 -11.97 0.93
CA LEU A 109 -12.11 -13.09 1.79
C LEU A 109 -12.31 -12.65 3.25
N THR A 110 -11.43 -11.79 3.77
CA THR A 110 -11.58 -11.21 5.13
C THR A 110 -12.85 -10.37 5.25
N CYS A 111 -13.17 -9.60 4.20
CA CYS A 111 -14.42 -8.84 4.10
C CYS A 111 -15.64 -9.77 4.07
N ALA A 112 -15.57 -10.96 3.46
CA ALA A 112 -16.70 -11.90 3.43
C ALA A 112 -17.10 -12.42 4.83
N PHE A 113 -16.17 -12.45 5.80
CA PHE A 113 -16.44 -12.85 7.19
C PHE A 113 -16.81 -11.69 8.12
N THR A 114 -16.65 -10.45 7.65
CA THR A 114 -16.93 -9.26 8.44
C THR A 114 -18.34 -8.72 8.11
N SER A 115 -18.98 -8.04 9.06
CA SER A 115 -20.27 -7.41 8.80
C SER A 115 -20.16 -6.31 7.73
N GLY A 116 -21.03 -6.35 6.72
CA GLY A 116 -21.06 -5.38 5.62
C GLY A 116 -21.07 -3.91 6.04
N LYS A 117 -21.74 -3.60 7.17
CA LYS A 117 -21.77 -2.24 7.75
C LYS A 117 -20.38 -1.77 8.19
N VAL A 118 -19.66 -2.60 8.95
CA VAL A 118 -18.31 -2.32 9.44
C VAL A 118 -17.32 -2.15 8.28
N ILE A 119 -17.47 -2.96 7.23
CA ILE A 119 -16.61 -2.87 6.03
C ILE A 119 -16.82 -1.55 5.31
N LEU A 120 -18.07 -1.10 5.19
CA LEU A 120 -18.40 0.14 4.52
C LEU A 120 -17.85 1.35 5.30
N GLU A 121 -17.99 1.35 6.63
CA GLU A 121 -17.38 2.36 7.51
C GLU A 121 -15.86 2.40 7.38
N ALA A 122 -15.19 1.25 7.48
CA ALA A 122 -13.74 1.14 7.33
C ALA A 122 -13.26 1.56 5.92
N GLY A 123 -14.04 1.21 4.88
CA GLY A 123 -13.76 1.58 3.49
C GLY A 123 -13.84 3.10 3.27
N ILE A 124 -14.88 3.76 3.78
CA ILE A 124 -15.02 5.22 3.72
C ILE A 124 -13.84 5.90 4.42
N LEU A 125 -13.49 5.47 5.63
CA LEU A 125 -12.35 6.03 6.37
C LEU A 125 -11.03 5.87 5.60
N THR A 126 -10.79 4.69 5.02
CA THR A 126 -9.59 4.44 4.21
C THR A 126 -9.53 5.36 2.99
N ILE A 127 -10.64 5.52 2.27
CA ILE A 127 -10.72 6.42 1.11
C ILE A 127 -10.43 7.86 1.52
N VAL A 128 -11.06 8.36 2.59
CA VAL A 128 -10.87 9.73 3.09
C VAL A 128 -9.41 9.97 3.46
N VAL A 129 -8.78 9.05 4.19
CA VAL A 129 -7.37 9.17 4.60
C VAL A 129 -6.45 9.11 3.39
N VAL A 130 -6.63 8.15 2.48
CA VAL A 130 -5.78 8.00 1.29
C VAL A 130 -5.91 9.21 0.36
N LEU A 131 -7.12 9.72 0.12
CA LEU A 131 -7.33 10.91 -0.69
C LEU A 131 -6.75 12.16 -0.03
N SER A 132 -6.91 12.33 1.28
CA SER A 132 -6.33 13.46 2.02
C SER A 132 -4.80 13.44 1.94
N LEU A 133 -4.19 12.28 2.15
CA LEU A 133 -2.74 12.11 2.08
C LEU A 133 -2.23 12.29 0.64
N THR A 134 -2.97 11.81 -0.36
CA THR A 134 -2.64 11.97 -1.78
C THR A 134 -2.71 13.43 -2.22
N ALA A 135 -3.78 14.14 -1.83
CA ALA A 135 -3.93 15.56 -2.11
C ALA A 135 -2.83 16.39 -1.41
N TYR A 136 -2.53 16.08 -0.14
CA TYR A 136 -1.47 16.73 0.60
C TYR A 136 -0.09 16.48 -0.02
N THR A 137 0.24 15.25 -0.40
CA THR A 137 1.52 14.91 -1.05
C THR A 137 1.66 15.57 -2.41
N PHE A 138 0.59 15.66 -3.21
CA PHE A 138 0.61 16.37 -4.48
C PHE A 138 0.76 17.89 -4.30
N TRP A 139 0.07 18.45 -3.31
CA TRP A 139 0.21 19.87 -2.95
C TRP A 139 1.63 20.19 -2.46
N ALA A 140 2.20 19.34 -1.61
CA ALA A 140 3.57 19.47 -1.13
C ALA A 140 4.60 19.33 -2.26
N ALA A 141 4.41 18.35 -3.16
CA ALA A 141 5.26 18.16 -4.34
C ALA A 141 5.19 19.36 -5.31
N ARG A 142 4.03 20.00 -5.47
CA ARG A 142 3.89 21.23 -6.28
C ARG A 142 4.51 22.46 -5.63
N ARG A 143 4.48 22.56 -4.30
CA ARG A 143 4.98 23.73 -3.55
C ARG A 143 6.45 23.62 -3.16
N GLY A 144 7.11 22.48 -3.41
CA GLY A 144 8.51 22.24 -3.04
C GLY A 144 8.75 22.32 -1.53
N LYS A 145 7.74 22.03 -0.70
CA LYS A 145 7.85 22.08 0.75
C LYS A 145 8.38 20.76 1.30
N ASP A 146 9.33 20.85 2.21
CA ASP A 146 9.97 19.70 2.84
C ASP A 146 8.96 18.90 3.68
N PHE A 147 8.90 17.59 3.43
CA PHE A 147 8.05 16.62 4.15
C PHE A 147 8.51 16.35 5.60
N SER A 148 9.34 17.23 6.17
CA SER A 148 9.97 17.06 7.48
C SER A 148 8.95 16.84 8.61
N PHE A 149 7.79 17.47 8.53
CA PHE A 149 6.71 17.29 9.51
C PHE A 149 5.87 16.01 9.33
N LEU A 150 5.88 15.41 8.13
CA LEU A 150 5.06 14.23 7.84
C LEU A 150 5.72 12.94 8.32
N GLY A 151 7.05 12.84 8.23
CA GLY A 151 7.81 11.68 8.70
C GLY A 151 7.53 11.33 10.18
N PRO A 152 7.70 12.28 11.13
CA PRO A 152 7.42 12.07 12.54
C PRO A 152 5.94 11.73 12.80
N PHE A 153 5.00 12.37 12.09
CA PHE A 153 3.57 12.11 12.27
C PHE A 153 3.17 10.71 11.82
N LEU A 154 3.61 10.28 10.63
CA LEU A 154 3.36 8.91 10.14
C LEU A 154 4.01 7.88 11.06
N PHE A 155 5.26 8.11 11.47
CA PHE A 155 5.98 7.22 12.38
C PHE A 155 5.26 7.08 13.73
N ALA A 156 4.84 8.20 14.34
CA ALA A 156 4.09 8.20 15.58
C ALA A 156 2.74 7.47 15.43
N SER A 157 1.99 7.73 14.35
CA SER A 157 0.71 7.05 14.11
C SER A 157 0.88 5.54 13.92
N LEU A 158 1.93 5.10 13.21
CA LEU A 158 2.24 3.69 12.99
C LEU A 158 2.63 3.01 14.31
N MET A 159 3.45 3.67 15.14
CA MET A 159 3.83 3.16 16.46
C MET A 159 2.61 2.98 17.36
N ILE A 160 1.71 3.96 17.40
CA ILE A 160 0.46 3.87 18.15
C ILE A 160 -0.39 2.69 17.65
N LEU A 161 -0.52 2.52 16.32
CA LEU A 161 -1.31 1.45 15.73
C LEU A 161 -0.73 0.06 16.04
N LEU A 162 0.60 -0.10 16.00
CA LEU A 162 1.27 -1.36 16.31
C LEU A 162 1.13 -1.73 17.80
N VAL A 163 1.36 -0.77 18.70
CA VAL A 163 1.19 -0.99 20.14
C VAL A 163 -0.26 -1.34 20.46
N PHE A 164 -1.23 -0.60 19.89
CA PHE A 164 -2.64 -0.89 20.06
C PHE A 164 -3.04 -2.27 19.53
N GLY A 165 -2.52 -2.66 18.36
CA GLY A 165 -2.71 -4.00 17.80
C GLY A 165 -2.14 -5.11 18.70
N PHE A 166 -0.97 -4.88 19.30
CA PHE A 166 -0.34 -5.83 20.22
C PHE A 166 -1.11 -5.97 21.54
N ILE A 167 -1.69 -4.88 22.04
CA ILE A 167 -2.57 -4.90 23.22
C ILE A 167 -3.88 -5.63 22.92
N GLN A 168 -4.49 -5.40 21.76
CA GLN A 168 -5.74 -6.07 21.36
C GLN A 168 -5.58 -7.58 21.17
N ILE A 169 -4.42 -8.03 20.67
CA ILE A 169 -4.18 -9.47 20.56
C ILE A 169 -3.94 -10.06 21.95
N SER A 170 -3.08 -9.47 22.78
CA SER A 170 -2.79 -10.00 24.13
C SER A 170 -4.03 -10.00 25.03
N SER A 171 -4.88 -8.97 24.94
CA SER A 171 -6.14 -8.92 25.67
C SER A 171 -7.10 -10.04 25.22
N ARG A 172 -7.24 -10.29 23.92
CA ARG A 172 -8.06 -11.40 23.40
C ARG A 172 -7.55 -12.78 23.83
N TRP A 173 -6.23 -12.98 23.86
CA TRP A 173 -5.63 -14.22 24.36
C TRP A 173 -5.89 -14.39 25.86
N ALA A 174 -5.76 -13.32 26.66
CA ALA A 174 -6.04 -13.35 28.09
C ALA A 174 -7.52 -13.63 28.39
N SER A 175 -8.46 -13.05 27.64
CA SER A 175 -9.89 -13.31 27.77
C SER A 175 -10.32 -14.70 27.30
N SER A 176 -9.49 -15.43 26.55
CA SER A 176 -9.78 -16.80 26.12
C SER A 176 -9.23 -17.87 27.09
N LEU A 177 -8.44 -17.45 28.09
CA LEU A 177 -7.80 -18.29 29.11
C LEU A 177 -8.50 -18.24 30.48
N ILE A 178 -9.51 -17.37 30.64
CA ILE A 178 -10.35 -17.19 31.83
C ILE A 178 -11.76 -17.65 31.49
#